data_AF-A0A2G9Z5Q9-F1
#
_entry.id   AF-A0A2G9Z5Q9-F1
#
_cell.length_a   1.000
_cell.length_b   1.000
_cell.length_c   1.000
_cell.angle_alpha   90.00
_cell.angle_beta   90.00
_cell.angle_gamma   90.00
#
_symmetry.space_group_name_H-M   'P 1'
#
loop_
_entity.id
_entity.type
_entity.pdbx_description
1 polymer ?
#
loop_
_entity_poly.entity_id
_entity_poly.type
_entity_poly.pdbx_seq_one_letter_code
_entity_poly.pdbx_strand_id
1 'polypeptide(L)'
;MKIKNKRPIDKIAKNIYFWLGRTFVLIKKTKIKTWQGIFAISLIAGIAIASIAVVSLDIQTKSDAAGEVAILSLSPVSPTVANGGTFSLDIMLDTKNSNVVVARSVVSYDPAIFQLQGFDLSSSVFKSSLDCGSANNNNGACNIVINDTANGKLDLTVFTTAPGVNTSNGRVASLNFKAIGNNVRKEIKLNFIDKGNYSDSDVIASGNDGKDILLAVTNATVTVGTPVVTCTSFQYTSWSACQSNNTQSRQITSSLPTGCIGGSPTLSQSCIYVPTCVTSQSTYSDWSACQPDGTQTKTKVTPMPTGCTGGEEVLTQKCAYVVPTNPCASFEY
;
A
#
# COMPACT_ATOMS: atom_id res chain seq x y z
N MET A 1 -22.61 48.80 -31.87
CA MET A 1 -23.77 48.11 -31.28
C MET A 1 -24.49 47.35 -32.40
N LYS A 2 -24.19 46.05 -32.55
CA LYS A 2 -24.72 45.19 -33.63
C LYS A 2 -25.91 44.38 -33.12
N ILE A 3 -26.92 44.30 -33.96
CA ILE A 3 -28.21 43.61 -33.80
C ILE A 3 -28.00 42.11 -33.55
N LYS A 4 -28.78 41.51 -32.64
CA LYS A 4 -29.03 40.06 -32.65
C LYS A 4 -30.53 39.76 -32.69
N ASN A 5 -30.87 38.92 -33.65
CA ASN A 5 -32.19 38.50 -34.12
C ASN A 5 -33.10 37.96 -33.02
N LYS A 6 -34.37 38.39 -33.03
CA LYS A 6 -35.48 37.74 -32.33
C LYS A 6 -35.82 36.40 -32.99
N ARG A 7 -36.21 35.41 -32.18
CA ARG A 7 -36.44 34.02 -32.61
C ARG A 7 -37.74 33.91 -33.43
N PRO A 8 -37.84 32.94 -34.36
CA PRO A 8 -39.01 32.77 -35.25
C PRO A 8 -40.34 32.50 -34.53
N ILE A 9 -40.31 32.12 -33.25
CA ILE A 9 -41.51 31.78 -32.47
C ILE A 9 -42.28 33.02 -31.98
N ASP A 10 -41.61 34.18 -31.90
CA ASP A 10 -42.23 35.46 -31.50
C ASP A 10 -43.08 36.09 -32.62
N LYS A 11 -43.08 35.53 -33.84
CA LYS A 11 -43.93 35.96 -34.96
C LYS A 11 -45.26 35.21 -35.06
N ILE A 12 -45.46 34.13 -34.30
CA ILE A 12 -46.67 33.30 -34.38
C ILE A 12 -47.68 33.62 -33.27
N ALA A 13 -47.25 34.29 -32.19
CA ALA A 13 -48.15 34.70 -31.09
C ALA A 13 -48.93 36.00 -31.35
N LYS A 14 -48.82 36.63 -32.53
CA LYS A 14 -49.52 37.89 -32.84
C LYS A 14 -50.80 37.73 -33.66
N ASN A 15 -51.27 36.49 -33.91
CA ASN A 15 -52.42 36.25 -34.78
C ASN A 15 -53.39 35.14 -34.34
N ILE A 16 -53.46 34.82 -33.05
CA ILE A 16 -54.46 33.85 -32.55
C ILE A 16 -55.28 34.52 -31.43
N TYR A 17 -56.60 34.43 -31.59
CA TYR A 17 -57.70 35.04 -30.83
C TYR A 17 -58.21 36.42 -31.30
N PHE A 18 -58.72 36.46 -32.53
CA PHE A 18 -59.89 37.29 -32.89
C PHE A 18 -60.98 36.38 -33.50
N TRP A 19 -61.65 35.60 -32.66
CA TRP A 19 -62.86 34.87 -33.02
C TRP A 19 -63.72 34.68 -31.76
N LEU A 20 -64.40 35.75 -31.36
CA LEU A 20 -65.54 35.66 -30.46
C LEU A 20 -66.75 36.13 -31.25
N GLY A 21 -67.52 35.14 -31.69
CA GLY A 21 -68.84 35.32 -32.25
C GLY A 21 -69.73 36.09 -31.29
N ARG A 22 -70.57 36.97 -31.85
CA ARG A 22 -71.57 37.70 -31.11
C ARG A 22 -72.62 36.73 -30.57
N THR A 23 -72.54 36.41 -29.28
CA THR A 23 -73.63 35.78 -28.53
C THR A 23 -74.48 36.86 -27.89
N PHE A 24 -75.73 36.97 -28.33
CA PHE A 24 -76.73 37.80 -27.68
C PHE A 24 -77.15 37.13 -26.37
N VAL A 25 -76.82 37.75 -25.23
CA VAL A 25 -77.33 37.35 -23.92
C VAL A 25 -78.48 38.27 -23.56
N LEU A 26 -79.69 37.72 -23.49
CA LEU A 26 -80.87 38.37 -22.93
C LEU A 26 -80.71 38.48 -21.42
N ILE A 27 -80.22 39.63 -20.93
CA ILE A 27 -80.15 39.93 -19.51
C ILE A 27 -81.52 40.46 -19.05
N LYS A 28 -82.24 39.66 -18.26
CA LYS A 28 -83.37 40.15 -17.47
C LYS A 28 -82.81 41.14 -16.43
N LYS A 29 -83.17 42.43 -16.53
CA LYS A 29 -82.75 43.45 -15.56
C LYS A 29 -83.43 43.21 -14.21
N THR A 30 -82.77 42.48 -13.32
CA THR A 30 -83.01 42.59 -11.89
C THR A 30 -82.22 43.80 -11.36
N LYS A 31 -82.92 44.82 -10.84
CA LYS A 31 -82.28 45.94 -10.16
C LYS A 31 -81.63 45.43 -8.87
N ILE A 32 -80.34 45.11 -8.93
CA ILE A 32 -79.53 44.86 -7.73
C ILE A 32 -79.12 46.22 -7.18
N LYS A 33 -79.37 46.45 -5.88
CA LYS A 33 -78.93 47.67 -5.19
C LYS A 33 -77.40 47.76 -5.32
N THR A 34 -76.90 48.89 -5.80
CA THR A 34 -75.51 49.13 -6.24
C THR A 34 -74.47 48.67 -5.22
N TRP A 35 -74.78 48.73 -3.93
CA TRP A 35 -73.91 48.31 -2.85
C TRP A 35 -73.73 46.77 -2.74
N GLN A 36 -74.78 45.99 -3.02
CA GLN A 36 -74.70 44.52 -3.04
C GLN A 36 -73.94 44.01 -4.26
N GLY A 37 -73.99 44.75 -5.39
CA GLY A 37 -73.22 44.45 -6.59
C GLY A 37 -71.72 44.65 -6.39
N ILE A 38 -71.30 45.70 -5.68
CA ILE A 38 -69.89 45.97 -5.37
C ILE A 38 -69.30 44.83 -4.52
N PHE A 39 -70.03 44.37 -3.49
CA PHE A 39 -69.58 43.27 -2.64
C PHE A 39 -69.43 41.94 -3.40
N ALA A 40 -70.37 41.62 -4.29
CA ALA A 40 -70.30 40.41 -5.10
C ALA A 40 -69.11 40.46 -6.09
N ILE A 41 -68.86 41.61 -6.72
CA ILE A 41 -67.73 41.78 -7.64
C ILE A 41 -66.39 41.71 -6.88
N SER A 42 -66.28 42.31 -5.69
CA SER A 42 -65.06 42.22 -4.89
C SER A 42 -64.80 40.80 -4.37
N LEU A 43 -65.84 40.04 -4.03
CA LEU A 43 -65.71 38.65 -3.60
C LEU A 43 -65.22 37.76 -4.74
N ILE A 44 -65.81 37.92 -5.94
CA ILE A 44 -65.42 37.14 -7.12
C ILE A 44 -64.01 37.52 -7.57
N ALA A 45 -63.65 38.81 -7.55
CA ALA A 45 -62.30 39.27 -7.86
C ALA A 45 -61.29 38.75 -6.82
N GLY A 46 -61.64 38.76 -5.53
CA GLY A 46 -60.80 38.22 -4.46
C GLY A 46 -60.57 36.71 -4.59
N ILE A 47 -61.61 35.93 -4.92
CA ILE A 47 -61.51 34.49 -5.17
C ILE A 47 -60.69 34.21 -6.44
N ALA A 48 -60.85 35.00 -7.51
CA ALA A 48 -60.06 34.87 -8.73
C ALA A 48 -58.57 35.17 -8.49
N ILE A 49 -58.25 36.22 -7.71
CA ILE A 49 -56.87 36.55 -7.35
C ILE A 49 -56.28 35.47 -6.43
N ALA A 50 -57.04 34.99 -5.45
CA ALA A 50 -56.60 33.90 -4.57
C ALA A 50 -56.38 32.59 -5.31
N SER A 51 -57.26 32.24 -6.26
CA SER A 51 -57.07 31.03 -7.08
C SER A 51 -55.86 31.15 -8.00
N ILE A 52 -55.61 32.31 -8.62
CA ILE A 52 -54.38 32.55 -9.41
C ILE A 52 -53.12 32.46 -8.52
N ALA A 53 -53.16 32.99 -7.29
CA ALA A 53 -52.06 32.86 -6.34
C ALA A 53 -51.85 31.40 -5.89
N VAL A 54 -52.90 30.60 -5.78
CA VAL A 54 -52.82 29.17 -5.44
C VAL A 54 -52.26 28.33 -6.59
N VAL A 55 -52.58 28.63 -7.86
CA VAL A 55 -51.98 27.89 -9.00
C VAL A 55 -50.53 28.30 -9.28
N SER A 56 -50.11 29.49 -8.84
CA SER A 56 -48.73 29.97 -9.00
C SER A 56 -47.80 29.63 -7.83
N LEU A 57 -48.31 28.95 -6.80
CA LEU A 57 -47.50 28.38 -5.74
C LEU A 57 -47.04 26.99 -6.20
N ASP A 58 -45.97 26.96 -6.99
CA ASP A 58 -45.09 25.80 -7.10
C ASP A 58 -44.40 25.59 -5.74
N ILE A 59 -45.18 25.19 -4.73
CA ILE A 59 -44.63 24.61 -3.51
C ILE A 59 -44.26 23.19 -3.89
N GLN A 60 -43.16 23.05 -4.65
CA GLN A 60 -42.38 21.84 -4.60
C GLN A 60 -41.76 21.79 -3.20
N THR A 61 -42.51 21.30 -2.22
CA THR A 61 -41.91 20.73 -1.02
C THR A 61 -41.21 19.45 -1.46
N LYS A 62 -40.05 19.59 -2.10
CA LYS A 62 -39.03 18.55 -2.04
C LYS A 62 -38.57 18.53 -0.60
N SER A 63 -39.22 17.71 0.23
CA SER A 63 -38.62 17.27 1.48
C SER A 63 -37.46 16.35 1.11
N ASP A 64 -36.33 16.92 0.69
CA ASP A 64 -35.07 16.19 0.59
C ASP A 64 -34.48 16.03 2.00
N ALA A 65 -35.11 15.14 2.76
CA ALA A 65 -34.63 14.63 4.03
C ALA A 65 -33.52 13.57 3.83
N ALA A 66 -32.79 13.60 2.72
CA ALA A 66 -31.45 13.02 2.66
C ALA A 66 -30.52 13.96 3.42
N GLY A 67 -30.52 13.85 4.75
CA GLY A 67 -29.52 14.51 5.60
C GLY A 67 -28.12 14.07 5.23
N GLU A 68 -27.13 14.77 5.77
CA GLU A 68 -25.73 14.41 5.70
C GLU A 68 -25.54 13.04 6.34
N VAL A 69 -25.02 12.11 5.56
CA VAL A 69 -24.91 10.72 6.00
C VAL A 69 -23.58 10.09 5.60
N ALA A 70 -22.90 10.60 4.58
CA ALA A 70 -21.68 9.98 4.09
C ALA A 70 -20.49 10.19 5.03
N ILE A 71 -19.57 9.24 5.06
CA ILE A 71 -18.34 9.31 5.86
C ILE A 71 -17.15 8.98 4.96
N LEU A 72 -16.11 9.82 5.02
CA LEU A 72 -14.79 9.50 4.47
C LEU A 72 -13.85 9.05 5.58
N SER A 73 -12.97 8.10 5.30
CA SER A 73 -12.03 7.60 6.30
C SER A 73 -10.71 7.18 5.67
N LEU A 74 -9.63 7.26 6.45
CA LEU A 74 -8.35 6.68 6.09
C LEU A 74 -8.17 5.32 6.75
N SER A 75 -7.71 4.34 5.99
CA SER A 75 -7.46 2.97 6.46
C SER A 75 -6.10 2.47 5.98
N PRO A 76 -5.30 1.79 6.82
CA PRO A 76 -5.51 1.58 8.25
C PRO A 76 -5.45 2.88 9.06
N VAL A 77 -6.17 2.93 10.19
CA VAL A 77 -6.25 4.12 11.06
C VAL A 77 -4.95 4.35 11.84
N SER A 78 -4.18 3.29 12.15
CA SER A 78 -2.96 3.39 12.97
C SER A 78 -1.81 2.51 12.48
N PRO A 79 -1.27 2.74 11.28
CA PRO A 79 -0.12 1.96 10.79
C PRO A 79 1.17 2.33 11.54
N THR A 80 2.03 1.33 11.71
CA THR A 80 3.40 1.50 12.21
C THR A 80 4.37 1.16 11.07
N VAL A 81 5.28 2.08 10.78
CA VAL A 81 6.25 1.95 9.68
C VAL A 81 7.65 2.34 10.16
N ALA A 82 8.69 1.67 9.68
CA ALA A 82 10.07 2.10 9.98
C ALA A 82 10.44 3.36 9.19
N ASN A 83 11.35 4.20 9.71
CA ASN A 83 11.93 5.28 8.91
C ASN A 83 12.56 4.71 7.62
N GLY A 84 12.26 5.35 6.49
CA GLY A 84 12.66 4.92 5.15
C GLY A 84 11.69 3.93 4.51
N GLY A 85 10.81 3.31 5.30
CA GLY A 85 9.80 2.37 4.84
C GLY A 85 8.66 3.06 4.07
N THR A 86 8.02 2.29 3.20
CA THR A 86 6.81 2.69 2.48
C THR A 86 5.57 2.06 3.08
N PHE A 87 4.45 2.76 3.03
CA PHE A 87 3.15 2.27 3.49
C PHE A 87 2.03 2.87 2.64
N SER A 88 0.86 2.23 2.66
CA SER A 88 -0.31 2.67 1.91
C SER A 88 -1.45 3.04 2.86
N LEU A 89 -2.18 4.10 2.51
CA LEU A 89 -3.41 4.53 3.17
C LEU A 89 -4.53 4.62 2.15
N ASP A 90 -5.60 3.90 2.40
CA ASP A 90 -6.78 3.89 1.55
C ASP A 90 -7.77 4.94 2.02
N ILE A 91 -8.25 5.75 1.08
CA ILE A 91 -9.41 6.61 1.29
C ILE A 91 -10.65 5.73 1.08
N MET A 92 -11.42 5.56 2.15
CA MET A 92 -12.64 4.76 2.17
C MET A 92 -13.87 5.65 2.29
N LEU A 93 -14.94 5.28 1.60
CA LEU A 93 -16.22 5.96 1.53
C LEU A 93 -17.33 5.02 2.02
N ASP A 94 -18.07 5.48 3.01
CA ASP A 94 -19.36 4.90 3.40
C ASP A 94 -20.45 5.90 2.99
N THR A 95 -21.28 5.54 2.02
CA THR A 95 -22.34 6.41 1.51
C THR A 95 -23.61 6.35 2.35
N LYS A 96 -23.67 5.47 3.38
CA LYS A 96 -24.85 5.25 4.23
C LYS A 96 -26.15 5.09 3.42
N ASN A 97 -26.09 4.23 2.41
CA ASN A 97 -27.19 3.92 1.48
C ASN A 97 -27.59 5.06 0.53
N SER A 98 -26.85 6.17 0.49
CA SER A 98 -27.05 7.21 -0.53
C SER A 98 -26.30 6.87 -1.81
N ASN A 99 -26.86 7.28 -2.94
CA ASN A 99 -26.18 7.22 -4.23
C ASN A 99 -25.29 8.46 -4.39
N VAL A 100 -23.99 8.27 -4.54
CA VAL A 100 -22.96 9.32 -4.61
C VAL A 100 -22.36 9.39 -6.01
N VAL A 101 -22.20 10.60 -6.55
CA VAL A 101 -21.60 10.81 -7.88
C VAL A 101 -20.21 11.41 -7.80
N VAL A 102 -19.85 12.09 -6.72
CA VAL A 102 -18.52 12.70 -6.53
C VAL A 102 -18.04 12.43 -5.11
N ALA A 103 -16.75 12.09 -4.98
CA ALA A 103 -16.03 12.16 -3.72
C ALA A 103 -14.78 13.01 -3.91
N ARG A 104 -14.67 14.08 -3.13
CA ARG A 104 -13.49 14.93 -3.05
C ARG A 104 -12.82 14.71 -1.70
N SER A 105 -11.53 14.43 -1.73
CA SER A 105 -10.72 14.16 -0.55
C SER A 105 -9.58 15.16 -0.52
N VAL A 106 -9.62 16.05 0.48
CA VAL A 106 -8.55 17.03 0.73
C VAL A 106 -7.67 16.48 1.85
N VAL A 107 -6.57 15.85 1.48
CA VAL A 107 -5.63 15.21 2.40
C VAL A 107 -4.53 16.18 2.77
N SER A 108 -4.25 16.32 4.07
CA SER A 108 -3.12 17.08 4.61
C SER A 108 -2.17 16.17 5.40
N TYR A 109 -0.88 16.31 5.17
CA TYR A 109 0.18 15.58 5.86
C TYR A 109 1.39 16.49 6.12
N ASP A 110 2.26 16.08 7.02
CA ASP A 110 3.50 16.80 7.33
C ASP A 110 4.61 16.37 6.35
N PRO A 111 5.05 17.23 5.39
CA PRO A 111 6.04 16.86 4.38
C PRO A 111 7.45 16.66 4.95
N ALA A 112 7.71 17.07 6.20
CA ALA A 112 8.97 16.75 6.88
C ALA A 112 8.99 15.32 7.42
N ILE A 113 7.82 14.68 7.56
CA ILE A 113 7.67 13.35 8.15
C ILE A 113 7.25 12.30 7.12
N PHE A 114 6.39 12.68 6.17
CA PHE A 114 5.86 11.81 5.12
C PHE A 114 6.08 12.39 3.74
N GLN A 115 6.50 11.54 2.81
CA GLN A 115 6.61 11.88 1.40
C GLN A 115 5.55 11.09 0.63
N LEU A 116 4.59 11.78 0.01
CA LEU A 116 3.63 11.15 -0.89
C LEU A 116 4.36 10.69 -2.17
N GLN A 117 4.39 9.39 -2.41
CA GLN A 117 4.99 8.76 -3.60
C GLN A 117 4.02 8.76 -4.78
N GLY A 118 2.72 8.67 -4.51
CA GLY A 118 1.69 8.66 -5.53
C GLY A 118 0.36 8.14 -4.99
N PHE A 119 -0.61 7.98 -5.87
CA PHE A 119 -1.92 7.42 -5.56
C PHE A 119 -2.38 6.47 -6.67
N ASP A 120 -3.22 5.51 -6.30
CA ASP A 120 -3.82 4.54 -7.21
C ASP A 120 -5.35 4.60 -7.15
N LEU A 121 -5.98 4.60 -8.32
CA LEU A 121 -7.43 4.62 -8.54
C LEU A 121 -7.93 3.33 -9.20
N SER A 122 -7.05 2.37 -9.47
CA SER A 122 -7.36 1.14 -10.21
C SER A 122 -8.49 0.32 -9.59
N SER A 123 -8.63 0.39 -8.26
CA SER A 123 -9.64 -0.27 -7.43
C SER A 123 -10.71 0.68 -6.89
N SER A 124 -10.84 1.88 -7.47
CA SER A 124 -11.82 2.87 -7.03
C SER A 124 -13.25 2.38 -7.27
N VAL A 125 -14.16 2.62 -6.33
CA VAL A 125 -15.60 2.36 -6.51
C VAL A 125 -16.24 3.25 -7.58
N PHE A 126 -15.62 4.39 -7.90
CA PHE A 126 -16.05 5.30 -8.95
C PHE A 126 -15.60 4.87 -10.34
N LYS A 127 -14.93 3.71 -10.46
CA LYS A 127 -14.47 3.16 -11.72
C LYS A 127 -15.66 2.62 -12.52
N SER A 128 -16.32 3.48 -13.27
CA SER A 128 -17.27 3.10 -14.31
C SER A 128 -17.09 3.94 -15.57
N SER A 129 -17.09 3.24 -16.72
CA SER A 129 -17.39 3.61 -18.12
C SER A 129 -17.46 5.09 -18.58
N LEU A 130 -16.70 6.02 -18.03
CA LEU A 130 -16.53 7.35 -18.63
C LEU A 130 -15.27 7.38 -19.49
N ASP A 131 -15.44 7.84 -20.73
CA ASP A 131 -14.35 8.32 -21.57
C ASP A 131 -13.93 9.72 -21.09
N CYS A 132 -12.99 9.78 -20.14
CA CYS A 132 -12.56 11.05 -19.55
C CYS A 132 -11.57 11.81 -20.47
N GLY A 133 -11.88 12.01 -21.74
CA GLY A 133 -11.03 12.70 -22.73
C GLY A 133 -10.65 14.17 -22.41
N SER A 134 -10.99 14.68 -21.22
CA SER A 134 -10.58 15.99 -20.69
C SER A 134 -10.04 15.93 -19.25
N ALA A 135 -9.99 14.74 -18.64
CA ALA A 135 -9.29 14.52 -17.38
C ALA A 135 -7.93 13.89 -17.70
N ASN A 136 -6.87 14.26 -16.99
CA ASN A 136 -5.54 13.68 -17.24
C ASN A 136 -5.52 12.21 -16.75
N ASN A 137 -5.84 11.21 -17.58
CA ASN A 137 -6.03 9.85 -17.08
C ASN A 137 -5.26 8.75 -17.82
N ASN A 138 -4.12 8.36 -17.25
CA ASN A 138 -3.47 7.06 -17.49
C ASN A 138 -4.05 5.90 -16.64
N ASN A 139 -5.03 6.15 -15.75
CA ASN A 139 -5.45 5.19 -14.70
C ASN A 139 -6.96 4.78 -14.69
N GLY A 140 -7.75 5.14 -15.70
CA GLY A 140 -9.09 4.56 -15.92
C GLY A 140 -10.25 5.02 -15.01
N ALA A 141 -10.06 6.05 -14.17
CA ALA A 141 -11.13 6.74 -13.43
C ALA A 141 -11.09 8.25 -13.71
N CYS A 142 -12.24 8.91 -13.78
CA CYS A 142 -12.28 10.36 -13.97
C CYS A 142 -11.94 11.07 -12.67
N ASN A 143 -10.88 11.86 -12.72
CA ASN A 143 -10.35 12.52 -11.54
C ASN A 143 -9.85 13.93 -11.85
N ILE A 144 -9.83 14.77 -10.83
CA ILE A 144 -9.12 16.05 -10.79
C ILE A 144 -8.17 15.97 -9.61
N VAL A 145 -6.90 16.30 -9.85
CA VAL A 145 -5.83 16.15 -8.87
C VAL A 145 -5.07 17.46 -8.77
N ILE A 146 -4.99 18.00 -7.56
CA ILE A 146 -4.08 19.08 -7.20
C ILE A 146 -3.15 18.52 -6.13
N ASN A 147 -1.89 18.26 -6.51
CA ASN A 147 -0.89 17.71 -5.62
C ASN A 147 0.17 18.77 -5.30
N ASP A 148 0.12 19.30 -4.09
CA ASP A 148 1.09 20.24 -3.56
C ASP A 148 1.93 19.55 -2.49
N THR A 149 2.95 18.82 -2.95
CA THR A 149 3.85 18.06 -2.09
C THR A 149 4.73 18.95 -1.22
N ALA A 150 4.95 20.22 -1.59
CA ALA A 150 5.74 21.16 -0.82
C ALA A 150 5.02 21.56 0.48
N ASN A 151 3.69 21.75 0.41
CA ASN A 151 2.86 22.08 1.56
C ASN A 151 2.15 20.86 2.18
N GLY A 152 2.45 19.65 1.70
CA GLY A 152 1.86 18.41 2.22
C GLY A 152 0.35 18.31 1.98
N LYS A 153 -0.14 18.79 0.84
CA LYS A 153 -1.56 18.79 0.49
C LYS A 153 -1.84 18.00 -0.79
N LEU A 154 -2.84 17.13 -0.75
CA LEU A 154 -3.39 16.44 -1.92
C LEU A 154 -4.90 16.69 -1.97
N ASP A 155 -5.38 17.34 -3.02
CA ASP A 155 -6.80 17.45 -3.34
C ASP A 155 -7.12 16.47 -4.47
N LEU A 156 -7.86 15.43 -4.14
CA LEU A 156 -8.24 14.37 -5.05
C LEU A 156 -9.76 14.35 -5.19
N THR A 157 -10.26 14.70 -6.36
CA THR A 157 -11.67 14.56 -6.69
C THR A 157 -11.85 13.40 -7.65
N VAL A 158 -12.75 12.47 -7.35
CA VAL A 158 -13.14 11.36 -8.21
C VAL A 158 -14.65 11.41 -8.44
N PHE A 159 -15.09 11.16 -9.66
CA PHE A 159 -16.50 11.27 -10.01
C PHE A 159 -16.97 10.21 -11.01
N THR A 160 -18.28 9.99 -11.01
CA THR A 160 -18.99 9.08 -11.92
C THR A 160 -20.34 9.67 -12.33
N THR A 161 -21.03 9.03 -13.28
CA THR A 161 -22.40 9.37 -13.69
C THR A 161 -23.46 8.64 -12.87
N ALA A 162 -24.71 9.11 -12.96
CA ALA A 162 -25.86 8.40 -12.43
C ALA A 162 -25.90 6.93 -12.91
N PRO A 163 -26.30 5.98 -12.06
CA PRO A 163 -26.96 6.17 -10.77
C PRO A 163 -26.03 6.57 -9.61
N GLY A 164 -24.72 6.62 -9.80
CA GLY A 164 -23.74 6.86 -8.74
C GLY A 164 -23.27 5.57 -8.06
N VAL A 165 -22.41 5.70 -7.05
CA VAL A 165 -21.94 4.61 -6.19
C VAL A 165 -22.75 4.58 -4.90
N ASN A 166 -23.03 3.37 -4.41
CA ASN A 166 -23.69 3.14 -3.14
C ASN A 166 -22.98 2.00 -2.43
N THR A 167 -22.31 2.30 -1.33
CA THR A 167 -21.38 1.37 -0.69
C THR A 167 -21.18 1.74 0.76
N SER A 168 -21.08 0.74 1.64
CA SER A 168 -20.74 0.94 3.05
C SER A 168 -19.24 0.89 3.33
N ASN A 169 -18.44 0.49 2.33
CA ASN A 169 -16.99 0.34 2.47
C ASN A 169 -16.29 0.43 1.11
N GLY A 170 -16.52 1.53 0.40
CA GLY A 170 -15.98 1.75 -0.93
C GLY A 170 -14.60 2.36 -0.89
N ARG A 171 -13.63 1.74 -1.55
CA ARG A 171 -12.32 2.35 -1.75
C ARG A 171 -12.42 3.46 -2.80
N VAL A 172 -12.06 4.69 -2.46
CA VAL A 172 -11.99 5.82 -3.39
C VAL A 172 -10.63 5.84 -4.09
N ALA A 173 -9.55 5.72 -3.31
CA ALA A 173 -8.18 5.71 -3.78
C ALA A 173 -7.26 5.04 -2.76
N SER A 174 -6.09 4.59 -3.21
CA SER A 174 -4.98 4.17 -2.33
C SER A 174 -3.84 5.17 -2.45
N LEU A 175 -3.39 5.72 -1.33
CA LEU A 175 -2.31 6.69 -1.25
C LEU A 175 -1.03 5.98 -0.80
N ASN A 176 0.06 6.16 -1.52
CA ASN A 176 1.34 5.54 -1.20
C ASN A 176 2.29 6.58 -0.61
N PHE A 177 2.75 6.33 0.61
CA PHE A 177 3.66 7.22 1.33
C PHE A 177 4.98 6.53 1.63
N LYS A 178 6.03 7.33 1.74
CA LYS A 178 7.30 6.96 2.36
C LYS A 178 7.47 7.73 3.66
N ALA A 179 7.79 7.03 4.74
CA ALA A 179 8.11 7.65 6.01
C ALA A 179 9.56 8.14 6.01
N ILE A 180 9.77 9.42 6.30
CA ILE A 180 11.11 10.05 6.33
C ILE A 180 11.45 10.64 7.71
N GLY A 181 10.45 10.86 8.58
CA GLY A 181 10.65 11.24 9.98
C GLY A 181 11.20 10.09 10.83
N ASN A 182 11.67 10.38 12.05
CA ASN A 182 12.29 9.38 12.93
C ASN A 182 11.63 9.38 14.32
N ASN A 183 11.21 8.21 14.81
CA ASN A 183 10.58 8.02 16.14
C ASN A 183 9.48 9.04 16.43
N VAL A 184 8.54 9.17 15.50
CA VAL A 184 7.52 10.22 15.53
C VAL A 184 6.14 9.65 15.27
N ARG A 185 5.14 10.20 15.94
CA ARG A 185 3.72 9.88 15.72
C ARG A 185 3.00 11.12 15.21
N LYS A 186 2.43 11.04 14.01
CA LYS A 186 1.77 12.16 13.33
C LYS A 186 0.50 11.72 12.60
N GLU A 187 -0.44 12.64 12.49
CA GLU A 187 -1.69 12.42 11.78
C GLU A 187 -1.54 12.78 10.30
N ILE A 188 -2.17 11.98 9.46
CA ILE A 188 -2.54 12.32 8.09
C ILE A 188 -4.06 12.56 8.13
N LYS A 189 -4.48 13.74 7.68
CA LYS A 189 -5.84 14.24 7.89
C LYS A 189 -6.61 14.30 6.59
N LEU A 190 -7.89 13.96 6.66
CA LEU A 190 -8.89 14.45 5.74
C LEU A 190 -9.37 15.79 6.30
N ASN A 191 -9.22 16.86 5.53
CA ASN A 191 -9.72 18.16 5.92
C ASN A 191 -11.24 18.13 5.87
N PHE A 192 -11.87 18.50 6.98
CA PHE A 192 -13.30 18.68 7.13
C PHE A 192 -13.48 19.79 8.16
N ILE A 193 -14.09 20.89 7.75
CA ILE A 193 -14.32 22.07 8.57
C ILE A 193 -15.76 22.02 9.06
N ASP A 194 -16.69 22.03 8.10
CA ASP A 194 -18.11 22.08 8.34
C ASP A 194 -18.88 21.73 7.06
N LYS A 195 -20.16 21.37 7.24
CA LYS A 195 -21.04 21.01 6.14
C LYS A 195 -21.13 22.12 5.08
N GLY A 196 -21.01 21.74 3.80
CA GLY A 196 -21.25 22.64 2.67
C GLY A 196 -20.15 23.68 2.50
N ASN A 197 -19.02 23.50 3.17
CA ASN A 197 -17.81 24.24 2.92
C ASN A 197 -17.21 23.76 1.59
N TYR A 198 -16.73 24.68 0.77
CA TYR A 198 -16.19 24.34 -0.56
C TYR A 198 -14.68 24.13 -0.56
N SER A 199 -14.02 24.25 0.60
CA SER A 199 -12.56 24.26 0.73
C SER A 199 -11.98 23.00 1.39
N ASP A 200 -12.84 22.11 1.85
CA ASP A 200 -12.50 20.85 2.51
C ASP A 200 -12.95 19.64 1.66
N SER A 201 -13.04 18.47 2.30
CA SER A 201 -13.47 17.24 1.63
C SER A 201 -14.99 17.24 1.46
N ASP A 202 -15.48 16.66 0.37
CA ASP A 202 -16.90 16.69 0.01
C ASP A 202 -17.38 15.33 -0.51
N VAL A 203 -18.65 15.03 -0.30
CA VAL A 203 -19.31 13.87 -0.93
C VAL A 203 -20.64 14.31 -1.51
N ILE A 204 -20.79 14.21 -2.84
CA ILE A 204 -21.94 14.77 -3.55
C ILE A 204 -22.92 13.65 -3.96
N ALA A 205 -24.18 13.81 -3.55
CA ALA A 205 -25.26 12.88 -3.90
C ALA A 205 -25.74 13.03 -5.35
N SER A 206 -26.18 11.92 -5.95
CA SER A 206 -26.80 11.88 -7.28
C SER A 206 -28.14 12.62 -7.29
N GLY A 207 -28.41 13.44 -8.32
CA GLY A 207 -29.72 14.06 -8.55
C GLY A 207 -30.09 15.25 -7.64
N ASN A 208 -29.21 15.65 -6.72
CA ASN A 208 -29.48 16.65 -5.70
C ASN A 208 -28.79 18.01 -5.96
N ASP A 209 -28.72 18.46 -7.21
CA ASP A 209 -28.15 19.77 -7.62
C ASP A 209 -26.74 20.08 -7.05
N GLY A 210 -25.93 19.05 -6.77
CA GLY A 210 -24.60 19.23 -6.18
C GLY A 210 -24.58 19.33 -4.65
N LYS A 211 -25.62 18.87 -3.95
CA LYS A 211 -25.67 18.83 -2.48
C LYS A 211 -24.55 17.96 -1.90
N ASP A 212 -23.73 18.57 -1.06
CA ASP A 212 -22.80 17.89 -0.18
C ASP A 212 -23.54 17.17 0.95
N ILE A 213 -23.20 15.89 1.12
CA ILE A 213 -23.76 14.97 2.12
C ILE A 213 -22.69 14.39 3.04
N LEU A 214 -21.46 14.90 3.01
CA LEU A 214 -20.41 14.49 3.94
C LEU A 214 -20.76 14.92 5.36
N LEU A 215 -20.85 13.95 6.26
CA LEU A 215 -21.17 14.17 7.67
C LEU A 215 -19.92 14.24 8.54
N ALA A 216 -18.94 13.40 8.27
CA ALA A 216 -17.74 13.27 9.10
C ALA A 216 -16.58 12.65 8.34
N VAL A 217 -15.37 12.86 8.88
CA VAL A 217 -14.15 12.22 8.41
C VAL A 217 -13.40 11.50 9.53
N THR A 218 -12.70 10.42 9.18
CA THR A 218 -11.80 9.70 10.09
C THR A 218 -10.36 9.77 9.58
N ASN A 219 -9.48 10.37 10.37
CA ASN A 219 -8.05 10.53 10.05
C ASN A 219 -7.25 9.27 10.37
N ALA A 220 -6.01 9.19 9.87
CA ALA A 220 -5.05 8.16 10.24
C ALA A 220 -3.92 8.74 11.09
N THR A 221 -3.52 8.04 12.15
CA THR A 221 -2.36 8.36 12.97
C THR A 221 -1.22 7.38 12.68
N VAL A 222 -0.19 7.82 11.98
CA VAL A 222 0.94 6.98 11.60
C VAL A 222 2.05 7.07 12.64
N THR A 223 2.58 5.92 13.05
CA THR A 223 3.74 5.83 13.94
C THR A 223 4.97 5.44 13.14
N VAL A 224 5.98 6.31 13.10
CA VAL A 224 7.24 6.06 12.43
C VAL A 224 8.29 5.64 13.45
N GLY A 225 8.78 4.41 13.34
CA GLY A 225 9.84 3.85 14.17
C GLY A 225 11.25 4.19 13.68
N THR A 226 12.25 3.60 14.31
CA THR A 226 13.66 3.74 13.92
C THR A 226 13.92 3.21 12.51
N PRO A 227 14.91 3.76 11.78
CA PRO A 227 15.29 3.25 10.47
C PRO A 227 15.78 1.81 10.58
N VAL A 228 15.31 0.95 9.67
CA VAL A 228 15.84 -0.40 9.51
C VAL A 228 17.10 -0.29 8.68
N VAL A 229 18.24 -0.59 9.29
CA VAL A 229 19.55 -0.58 8.61
C VAL A 229 19.91 -2.01 8.25
N THR A 230 20.18 -2.29 6.98
CA THR A 230 20.67 -3.62 6.56
C THR A 230 22.17 -3.74 6.82
N CYS A 231 22.61 -4.88 7.33
CA CYS A 231 24.04 -5.12 7.54
C CYS A 231 24.77 -5.23 6.21
N THR A 232 25.78 -4.38 6.01
CA THR A 232 26.59 -4.34 4.78
C THR A 232 27.96 -4.97 4.95
N SER A 233 28.45 -5.06 6.18
CA SER A 233 29.73 -5.71 6.49
C SER A 233 29.64 -6.51 7.79
N PHE A 234 30.47 -7.55 7.85
CA PHE A 234 30.52 -8.50 8.95
C PHE A 234 31.97 -8.74 9.31
N GLN A 235 32.28 -8.75 10.60
CA GLN A 235 33.52 -9.32 11.08
C GLN A 235 33.29 -10.76 11.51
N TYR A 236 34.30 -11.58 11.29
CA TYR A 236 34.21 -13.01 11.49
C TYR A 236 35.28 -13.51 12.46
N THR A 237 35.06 -14.69 13.02
CA THR A 237 36.14 -15.50 13.59
C THR A 237 37.10 -15.95 12.48
N SER A 238 38.28 -16.45 12.87
CA SER A 238 39.06 -17.31 11.98
C SER A 238 38.22 -18.49 11.49
N TRP A 239 38.53 -18.99 10.30
CA TRP A 239 37.93 -20.22 9.80
C TRP A 239 38.30 -21.41 10.71
N SER A 240 37.35 -22.33 10.89
CA SER A 240 37.62 -23.61 11.54
C SER A 240 38.56 -24.47 10.70
N ALA A 241 39.11 -25.53 11.29
CA ALA A 241 39.86 -26.52 10.52
C ALA A 241 38.97 -27.13 9.43
N CYS A 242 39.59 -27.43 8.28
CA CYS A 242 38.88 -28.10 7.20
C CYS A 242 38.35 -29.45 7.68
N GLN A 243 37.08 -29.75 7.42
CA GLN A 243 36.46 -31.03 7.77
C GLN A 243 36.54 -32.01 6.60
N SER A 244 36.31 -33.30 6.88
CA SER A 244 36.38 -34.39 5.89
C SER A 244 35.40 -34.25 4.71
N ASN A 245 34.40 -33.38 4.81
CA ASN A 245 33.48 -33.02 3.73
C ASN A 245 34.01 -31.88 2.83
N ASN A 246 35.28 -31.49 2.94
CA ASN A 246 35.91 -30.39 2.20
C ASN A 246 35.27 -29.02 2.47
N THR A 247 34.74 -28.82 3.68
CA THR A 247 34.18 -27.52 4.11
C THR A 247 34.78 -27.06 5.43
N GLN A 248 34.89 -25.75 5.56
CA GLN A 248 35.21 -25.08 6.81
C GLN A 248 34.19 -23.99 7.09
N SER A 249 33.98 -23.71 8.37
CA SER A 249 32.96 -22.77 8.84
C SER A 249 33.57 -21.66 9.68
N ARG A 250 32.89 -20.52 9.75
CA ARG A 250 33.22 -19.42 10.65
C ARG A 250 31.95 -18.79 11.20
N GLN A 251 32.09 -18.04 12.29
CA GLN A 251 30.98 -17.34 12.91
C GLN A 251 31.15 -15.82 12.76
N ILE A 252 30.03 -15.10 12.83
CA ILE A 252 30.02 -13.63 12.84
C ILE A 252 30.32 -13.18 14.26
N THR A 253 31.29 -12.29 14.42
CA THR A 253 31.62 -11.66 15.71
C THR A 253 30.99 -10.29 15.85
N SER A 254 30.82 -9.56 14.74
CA SER A 254 30.10 -8.28 14.72
C SER A 254 29.51 -7.99 13.35
N SER A 255 28.43 -7.21 13.33
CA SER A 255 27.76 -6.74 12.12
C SER A 255 27.75 -5.21 12.09
N LEU A 256 27.95 -4.64 10.91
CA LEU A 256 28.07 -3.21 10.70
C LEU A 256 27.12 -2.74 9.60
N PRO A 257 26.46 -1.58 9.77
CA PRO A 257 26.53 -0.64 10.91
C PRO A 257 25.93 -1.18 12.23
N THR A 258 26.27 -0.60 13.38
CA THR A 258 25.69 -1.02 14.68
C THR A 258 24.16 -0.94 14.66
N GLY A 259 23.49 -1.99 15.13
CA GLY A 259 22.02 -2.06 15.14
C GLY A 259 21.40 -2.48 13.80
N CYS A 260 22.21 -2.87 12.81
CA CYS A 260 21.71 -3.40 11.56
C CYS A 260 21.06 -4.79 11.74
N ILE A 261 20.18 -5.15 10.80
CA ILE A 261 19.48 -6.42 10.72
C ILE A 261 19.54 -6.98 9.29
N GLY A 262 19.66 -8.30 9.14
CA GLY A 262 19.72 -8.99 7.84
C GLY A 262 21.11 -9.02 7.18
N GLY A 263 21.14 -9.10 5.85
CA GLY A 263 22.35 -9.22 5.02
C GLY A 263 22.68 -10.66 4.60
N SER A 264 23.78 -10.84 3.85
CA SER A 264 24.18 -12.14 3.28
C SER A 264 25.62 -12.51 3.67
N PRO A 265 25.86 -12.92 4.93
CA PRO A 265 27.19 -13.29 5.40
C PRO A 265 27.65 -14.65 4.86
N THR A 266 28.93 -14.76 4.48
CA THR A 266 29.54 -16.04 4.10
C THR A 266 30.06 -16.76 5.34
N LEU A 267 29.43 -17.89 5.69
CA LEU A 267 29.74 -18.69 6.89
C LEU A 267 30.35 -20.06 6.58
N SER A 268 30.38 -20.45 5.31
CA SER A 268 30.95 -21.70 4.84
C SER A 268 31.74 -21.44 3.57
N GLN A 269 32.87 -22.13 3.43
CA GLN A 269 33.64 -22.16 2.20
C GLN A 269 34.25 -23.54 2.00
N SER A 270 34.58 -23.85 0.74
CA SER A 270 35.33 -25.04 0.41
C SER A 270 36.77 -24.95 0.92
N CYS A 271 37.36 -26.10 1.21
CA CYS A 271 38.75 -26.23 1.60
C CYS A 271 39.26 -27.62 1.22
N ILE A 272 40.59 -27.80 1.22
CA ILE A 272 41.21 -29.10 1.02
C ILE A 272 41.41 -29.74 2.38
N TYR A 273 40.70 -30.85 2.64
CA TYR A 273 40.89 -31.59 3.88
C TYR A 273 42.22 -32.34 3.87
N VAL A 274 43.06 -32.07 4.87
CA VAL A 274 44.29 -32.83 5.11
C VAL A 274 44.10 -33.59 6.43
N PRO A 275 43.98 -34.92 6.41
CA PRO A 275 43.87 -35.71 7.63
C PRO A 275 45.11 -35.51 8.50
N THR A 276 44.93 -35.20 9.78
CA THR A 276 46.04 -35.26 10.75
C THR A 276 46.37 -36.72 11.05
N CYS A 277 47.48 -37.19 10.49
CA CYS A 277 47.94 -38.57 10.66
C CYS A 277 48.77 -38.65 11.95
N VAL A 278 48.23 -39.25 13.00
CA VAL A 278 48.99 -39.59 14.21
C VAL A 278 49.88 -40.80 13.94
N THR A 279 51.16 -40.68 14.26
CA THR A 279 52.20 -41.72 14.04
C THR A 279 51.92 -43.04 14.77
N SER A 280 50.96 -43.06 15.70
CA SER A 280 50.55 -44.25 16.46
C SER A 280 49.67 -45.23 15.69
N GLN A 281 49.25 -44.92 14.45
CA GLN A 281 48.39 -45.81 13.64
C GLN A 281 49.15 -46.73 12.68
N SER A 282 50.49 -46.66 12.64
CA SER A 282 51.31 -47.60 11.87
C SER A 282 51.69 -48.79 12.74
N THR A 283 51.15 -49.97 12.44
CA THR A 283 51.69 -51.23 12.95
C THR A 283 52.90 -51.65 12.10
N TYR A 284 54.03 -51.86 12.76
CA TYR A 284 55.22 -52.44 12.16
C TYR A 284 55.33 -53.91 12.56
N SER A 285 56.02 -54.70 11.75
CA SER A 285 56.39 -56.05 12.16
C SER A 285 57.34 -55.98 13.35
N ASP A 286 57.49 -57.09 14.05
CA ASP A 286 58.65 -57.29 14.90
C ASP A 286 59.94 -57.11 14.06
N TRP A 287 61.03 -56.74 14.73
CA TRP A 287 62.34 -56.67 14.08
C TRP A 287 62.79 -58.07 13.66
N SER A 288 63.41 -58.17 12.49
CA SER A 288 64.04 -59.40 12.03
C SER A 288 65.18 -59.81 12.97
N ALA A 289 65.58 -61.09 12.92
CA ALA A 289 66.83 -61.51 13.55
C ALA A 289 68.01 -60.66 13.05
N CYS A 290 68.95 -60.37 13.95
CA CYS A 290 70.15 -59.63 13.61
C CYS A 290 70.97 -60.40 12.56
N GLN A 291 71.39 -59.72 11.50
CA GLN A 291 72.22 -60.31 10.45
C GLN A 291 73.72 -60.16 10.78
N PRO A 292 74.61 -60.97 10.16
CA PRO A 292 76.06 -60.89 10.38
C PRO A 292 76.70 -59.52 10.11
N ASP A 293 76.02 -58.66 9.34
CA ASP A 293 76.43 -57.27 9.07
C ASP A 293 76.11 -56.29 10.23
N GLY A 294 75.52 -56.79 11.32
CA GLY A 294 75.18 -56.00 12.51
C GLY A 294 73.90 -55.18 12.36
N THR A 295 73.02 -55.52 11.42
CA THR A 295 71.75 -54.82 11.21
C THR A 295 70.54 -55.74 11.32
N GLN A 296 69.42 -55.14 11.73
CA GLN A 296 68.10 -55.75 11.70
C GLN A 296 67.12 -54.79 11.03
N THR A 297 66.11 -55.37 10.38
CA THR A 297 65.12 -54.63 9.60
C THR A 297 63.72 -54.93 10.12
N LYS A 298 62.80 -53.99 9.95
CA LYS A 298 61.37 -54.21 10.17
C LYS A 298 60.60 -53.68 8.97
N THR A 299 59.44 -54.26 8.70
CA THR A 299 58.58 -53.83 7.60
C THR A 299 57.30 -53.20 8.11
N LYS A 300 56.76 -52.27 7.32
CA LYS A 300 55.48 -51.62 7.61
C LYS A 300 54.35 -52.59 7.25
N VAL A 301 53.51 -52.96 8.23
CA VAL A 301 52.45 -53.97 8.05
C VAL A 301 51.17 -53.35 7.50
N THR A 302 50.87 -52.10 7.86
CA THR A 302 49.69 -51.39 7.35
C THR A 302 50.10 -50.13 6.60
N PRO A 303 49.63 -49.91 5.35
CA PRO A 303 49.92 -48.69 4.61
C PRO A 303 49.30 -47.47 5.32
N MET A 304 50.00 -46.35 5.25
CA MET A 304 49.47 -45.07 5.74
C MET A 304 48.25 -44.68 4.88
N PRO A 305 47.21 -44.05 5.44
CA PRO A 305 46.08 -43.57 4.65
C PRO A 305 46.54 -42.67 3.50
N THR A 306 45.90 -42.80 2.33
CA THR A 306 46.22 -42.04 1.11
C THR A 306 46.16 -40.53 1.40
N GLY A 307 47.28 -39.81 1.18
CA GLY A 307 47.35 -38.34 1.34
C GLY A 307 48.23 -37.83 2.49
N CYS A 308 48.86 -38.70 3.29
CA CYS A 308 49.83 -38.27 4.30
C CYS A 308 51.25 -38.12 3.70
N THR A 309 51.95 -37.02 4.00
CA THR A 309 53.39 -36.83 3.75
C THR A 309 54.05 -36.42 5.07
N GLY A 310 54.92 -37.27 5.62
CA GLY A 310 55.68 -36.94 6.84
C GLY A 310 56.00 -38.12 7.74
N GLY A 311 57.29 -38.24 8.07
CA GLY A 311 57.89 -39.21 8.98
C GLY A 311 59.24 -39.66 8.43
N GLU A 312 60.36 -39.28 9.05
CA GLU A 312 61.63 -39.98 8.81
C GLU A 312 61.49 -41.39 9.43
N GLU A 313 61.20 -42.37 8.58
CA GLU A 313 60.98 -43.75 9.01
C GLU A 313 62.33 -44.47 9.17
N VAL A 314 62.65 -44.89 10.40
CA VAL A 314 63.83 -45.73 10.67
C VAL A 314 63.43 -47.21 10.50
N LEU A 315 63.70 -47.75 9.31
CA LEU A 315 63.43 -49.15 8.93
C LEU A 315 64.61 -50.10 9.16
N THR A 316 65.76 -49.54 9.54
CA THR A 316 66.99 -50.28 9.81
C THR A 316 67.63 -49.75 11.07
N GLN A 317 68.02 -50.65 11.98
CA GLN A 317 68.79 -50.27 13.16
C GLN A 317 69.94 -51.24 13.38
N LYS A 318 70.97 -50.76 14.08
CA LYS A 318 72.11 -51.59 14.49
C LYS A 318 71.66 -52.60 15.55
N CYS A 319 72.25 -53.78 15.51
CA CYS A 319 72.06 -54.84 16.49
C CYS A 319 73.37 -55.62 16.66
N ALA A 320 73.47 -56.37 17.76
CA ALA A 320 74.60 -57.27 18.00
C ALA A 320 74.28 -58.65 17.44
N TYR A 321 75.02 -59.07 16.40
CA TYR A 321 74.89 -60.41 15.84
C TYR A 321 75.48 -61.44 16.81
N VAL A 322 74.69 -62.44 17.17
CA VAL A 322 75.16 -63.58 17.96
C VAL A 322 75.21 -64.76 17.01
N VAL A 323 76.41 -65.32 16.82
CA VAL A 323 76.59 -66.51 15.98
C VAL A 323 75.82 -67.66 16.64
N PRO A 324 74.88 -68.34 15.94
CA PRO A 324 74.17 -69.46 16.53
C PRO A 324 75.16 -70.57 16.85
N THR A 325 75.34 -70.86 18.14
CA THR A 325 76.14 -71.98 18.61
C THR A 325 75.39 -73.26 18.25
N ASN A 326 75.87 -73.96 17.22
CA ASN A 326 75.33 -75.22 16.75
C ASN A 326 75.48 -76.30 17.85
N PRO A 327 74.40 -76.83 18.45
CA PRO A 327 74.52 -77.86 19.46
C PRO A 327 74.57 -79.23 18.80
N CYS A 328 75.69 -79.57 18.15
CA CYS A 328 75.97 -80.92 17.69
C CYS A 328 77.47 -81.09 17.40
N ALA A 329 78.24 -81.46 18.43
CA ALA A 329 79.48 -82.23 18.27
C ALA A 329 80.04 -82.67 19.63
N SER A 330 79.71 -83.90 20.05
CA SER A 330 80.71 -84.88 20.53
C SER A 330 80.03 -86.21 20.84
N PHE A 331 80.12 -87.15 19.89
CA PHE A 331 80.28 -88.56 20.24
C PHE A 331 81.75 -88.77 20.56
N GLU A 332 82.06 -89.40 21.70
CA GLU A 332 83.05 -90.49 21.79
C GLU A 332 82.99 -91.13 23.17
N TYR A 333 83.45 -92.38 23.18
CA TYR A 333 83.10 -93.54 24.01
C TYR A 333 83.51 -93.49 25.48
#